data_AF-A0A951AMZ8-F1
#
_entry.id   AF-A0A951AMZ8-F1
#
_cell.length_a   1.000
_cell.length_b   1.000
_cell.length_c   1.000
_cell.angle_alpha   90.00
_cell.angle_beta   90.00
_cell.angle_gamma   90.00
#
_symmetry.space_group_name_H-M   'P 1'
#
loop_
_entity.id
_entity.type
_entity.pdbx_description
1 polymer ?
#
loop_
_entity_poly.entity_id
_entity_poly.type
_entity_poly.pdbx_seq_one_letter_code
_entity_poly.pdbx_strand_id
1 'polypeptide(L)'
;MIAIAIHTKWKFIVEFEDEETAEIAGTLGDAADREECESLIEEEMQYQLSRGCVGVTAEAVELCAQCEGEGSIPAEDDIVSICDACGGRIGTLSSFRRGHGAEMISTQMHLRAAS
;
A
#
# COMPACT_ATOMS: atom_id res chain seq x y z
N MET A 1 -8.67 33.35 6.95
CA MET A 1 -8.04 32.03 7.10
C MET A 1 -8.28 31.31 5.79
N ILE A 2 -7.26 31.23 4.92
CA ILE A 2 -7.38 30.53 3.65
C ILE A 2 -7.25 29.05 4.01
N ALA A 3 -8.31 28.27 3.87
CA ALA A 3 -8.22 26.83 3.94
C ALA A 3 -7.44 26.39 2.70
N ILE A 4 -6.14 26.13 2.86
CA ILE A 4 -5.34 25.49 1.81
C ILE A 4 -5.91 24.08 1.71
N ALA A 5 -6.70 23.82 0.67
CA ALA A 5 -7.16 22.47 0.39
C ALA A 5 -5.92 21.63 0.11
N ILE A 6 -5.68 20.62 0.94
CA ILE A 6 -4.55 19.72 0.75
C ILE A 6 -4.88 18.89 -0.48
N HIS A 7 -4.11 19.05 -1.55
CA HIS A 7 -4.19 18.16 -2.69
C HIS A 7 -3.64 16.80 -2.29
N THR A 8 -4.50 15.79 -2.28
CA THR A 8 -4.15 14.39 -2.04
C THR A 8 -4.15 13.61 -3.35
N LYS A 9 -3.43 12.50 -3.36
CA LYS A 9 -3.47 11.48 -4.41
C LYS A 9 -3.45 10.10 -3.77
N TRP A 10 -3.93 9.10 -4.50
CA TRP A 10 -3.90 7.72 -4.05
C TRP A 10 -2.76 6.99 -4.72
N LYS A 11 -2.06 6.13 -3.96
CA LYS A 11 -1.12 5.14 -4.50
C LYS A 11 -1.54 3.77 -4.03
N PHE A 12 -1.35 2.78 -4.87
CA PHE A 12 -1.61 1.40 -4.53
C PHE A 12 -0.50 0.47 -4.99
N ILE A 13 -0.42 -0.67 -4.33
CA ILE A 13 0.39 -1.81 -4.73
C ILE A 13 -0.52 -3.04 -4.81
N VAL A 14 -0.38 -3.81 -5.88
CA VAL A 14 -0.99 -5.14 -6.00
C VAL A 14 0.13 -6.15 -6.04
N GLU A 15 0.28 -6.92 -4.97
CA GLU A 15 1.24 -8.02 -4.86
C GLU A 15 0.56 -9.33 -5.22
N PHE A 16 1.25 -10.18 -5.97
CA PHE A 16 0.74 -11.46 -6.41
C PHE A 16 1.88 -12.48 -6.50
N GLU A 17 1.53 -13.75 -6.28
CA GLU A 17 2.45 -14.87 -6.38
C GLU A 17 2.19 -15.61 -7.69
N ASP A 18 3.23 -15.83 -8.48
CA ASP A 18 3.15 -16.67 -9.66
C ASP A 18 3.06 -18.16 -9.27
N GLU A 19 2.01 -18.86 -9.71
CA GLU A 19 1.78 -20.26 -9.33
C GLU A 19 2.89 -21.20 -9.82
N GLU A 20 3.52 -20.91 -10.96
CA GLU A 20 4.52 -21.77 -11.58
C GLU A 20 5.89 -21.65 -10.90
N THR A 21 6.26 -20.43 -10.50
CA THR A 21 7.60 -20.10 -10.01
C THR A 21 7.65 -19.79 -8.51
N ALA A 22 6.49 -19.58 -7.87
CA ALA A 22 6.36 -19.02 -6.53
C ALA A 22 7.07 -17.66 -6.38
N GLU A 23 7.27 -16.94 -7.48
CA GLU A 23 7.84 -15.59 -7.47
C GLU A 23 6.78 -14.60 -7.01
N ILE A 24 7.12 -13.79 -6.00
CA ILE A 24 6.29 -12.67 -5.57
C ILE A 24 6.64 -11.46 -6.41
N ALA A 25 5.66 -10.98 -7.17
CA ALA A 25 5.76 -9.77 -7.96
C ALA A 25 4.73 -8.74 -7.49
N GLY A 26 4.93 -7.47 -7.87
CA GLY A 26 4.03 -6.40 -7.49
C GLY A 26 3.90 -5.33 -8.56
N THR A 27 2.67 -4.86 -8.79
CA THR A 27 2.40 -3.67 -9.61
C THR A 27 2.15 -2.48 -8.71
N LEU A 28 2.83 -1.37 -8.98
CA LEU A 28 2.61 -0.08 -8.34
C LEU A 28 1.78 0.82 -9.27
N GLY A 29 0.76 1.46 -8.72
CA GLY A 29 -0.07 2.42 -9.45
C GLY A 29 -0.43 3.65 -8.61
N ASP A 30 -0.96 4.66 -9.29
CA ASP A 30 -1.47 5.89 -8.69
C ASP A 30 -2.82 6.28 -9.29
N ALA A 31 -3.62 7.00 -8.50
CA ALA A 31 -4.96 7.44 -8.86
C ALA A 31 -5.24 8.84 -8.27
N ALA A 32 -6.09 9.60 -8.95
CA ALA A 32 -6.48 10.94 -8.52
C ALA A 32 -7.36 10.90 -7.26
N ASP A 33 -8.22 9.89 -7.16
CA ASP A 33 -9.18 9.74 -6.08
C ASP A 33 -9.37 8.27 -5.68
N ARG A 34 -10.12 8.08 -4.60
CA ARG A 34 -10.33 6.76 -4.00
C ARG A 34 -11.14 5.83 -4.90
N GLU A 35 -12.15 6.34 -5.58
CA GLU A 35 -13.03 5.51 -6.43
C GLU A 35 -12.24 4.98 -7.62
N GLU A 36 -11.46 5.84 -8.27
CA GLU A 36 -10.53 5.44 -9.32
C GLU A 36 -9.49 4.44 -8.79
N CYS A 37 -8.92 4.68 -7.59
CA CYS A 37 -7.97 3.76 -6.97
C CYS A 37 -8.58 2.38 -6.71
N GLU A 38 -9.80 2.31 -6.18
CA GLU A 38 -10.49 1.03 -5.93
C GLU A 38 -10.77 0.29 -7.25
N SER A 39 -11.22 1.00 -8.30
CA SER A 39 -11.43 0.41 -9.64
C SER A 39 -10.14 -0.17 -10.22
N LEU A 40 -9.05 0.60 -10.20
CA LEU A 40 -7.76 0.17 -10.76
C LEU A 40 -7.19 -1.05 -10.03
N ILE A 41 -7.34 -1.11 -8.70
CA ILE A 41 -6.97 -2.28 -7.91
C ILE A 41 -7.79 -3.50 -8.34
N GLU A 42 -9.11 -3.35 -8.44
CA GLU A 42 -9.99 -4.46 -8.84
C GLU A 42 -9.66 -4.99 -10.24
N GLU A 43 -9.41 -4.08 -11.19
CA GLU A 43 -9.00 -4.42 -12.56
C GLU A 43 -7.66 -5.17 -12.59
N GLU A 44 -6.65 -4.67 -11.88
CA GLU A 44 -5.33 -5.30 -11.81
C GLU A 44 -5.40 -6.67 -11.10
N MET A 45 -6.13 -6.78 -10.00
CA MET A 45 -6.31 -8.06 -9.31
C MET A 45 -6.97 -9.10 -10.22
N GLN A 46 -8.02 -8.73 -10.96
CA GLN A 46 -8.67 -9.61 -11.93
C GLN A 46 -7.74 -9.99 -13.08
N TYR A 47 -6.94 -9.04 -13.56
CA TYR A 47 -5.96 -9.29 -14.60
C TYR A 47 -4.92 -10.32 -14.17
N GLN A 48 -4.32 -10.19 -12.98
CA GLN A 48 -3.33 -11.15 -12.48
C GLN A 48 -3.93 -12.54 -12.21
N LEU A 49 -5.14 -12.59 -11.64
CA LEU A 49 -5.86 -13.86 -11.48
C LEU A 49 -6.09 -14.55 -12.83
N SER A 50 -6.41 -13.79 -13.89
CA SER A 50 -6.59 -14.34 -15.24
C SER A 50 -5.31 -14.90 -15.86
N ARG A 51 -4.14 -14.47 -15.37
CA ARG A 51 -2.81 -14.94 -15.80
C ARG A 51 -2.34 -16.19 -15.05
N GLY A 52 -3.10 -16.65 -14.06
CA GLY A 52 -2.72 -17.79 -13.22
C GLY A 52 -1.90 -17.41 -12.00
N CYS A 53 -1.86 -16.13 -11.63
CA CYS A 53 -1.27 -15.72 -10.36
C CYS A 53 -2.23 -16.06 -9.19
N VAL A 54 -1.67 -16.47 -8.07
CA VAL A 54 -2.34 -16.80 -6.82
C VAL A 54 -1.93 -15.83 -5.72
N GLY A 55 -2.63 -15.85 -4.58
CA GLY A 55 -2.25 -15.02 -3.42
C GLY A 55 -2.30 -13.51 -3.67
N VAL A 56 -3.16 -13.06 -4.59
CA VAL A 56 -3.24 -11.64 -4.97
C VAL A 56 -3.74 -10.80 -3.79
N THR A 57 -2.91 -9.86 -3.34
CA THR A 57 -3.21 -8.88 -2.30
C THR A 57 -3.00 -7.48 -2.82
N ALA A 58 -3.78 -6.52 -2.31
CA ALA A 58 -3.61 -5.12 -2.68
C ALA A 58 -3.62 -4.23 -1.44
N GLU A 59 -2.82 -3.18 -1.47
CA GLU A 59 -2.78 -2.13 -0.46
C GLU A 59 -2.87 -0.76 -1.14
N ALA A 60 -3.66 0.15 -0.56
CA ALA A 60 -3.84 1.51 -1.06
C ALA A 60 -3.64 2.53 0.05
N VAL A 61 -3.13 3.70 -0.29
CA VAL A 61 -2.90 4.80 0.65
C VAL A 61 -3.21 6.15 0.02
N GLU A 62 -3.83 7.02 0.81
CA GLU A 62 -3.94 8.45 0.48
C GLU A 62 -2.66 9.18 0.91
N LEU A 63 -2.03 9.86 -0.03
CA LEU A 63 -0.79 10.60 0.15
C LEU A 63 -1.00 12.07 -0.17
N CYS A 64 -0.21 12.93 0.47
CA CYS A 64 -0.13 14.32 0.04
C CYS A 64 0.51 14.36 -1.36
N ALA A 65 -0.13 15.02 -2.33
CA ALA A 65 0.41 15.13 -3.68
C ALA A 65 1.74 15.91 -3.72
N GLN A 66 2.01 16.74 -2.71
CA GLN A 66 3.20 17.61 -2.66
C GLN A 66 4.45 16.90 -2.11
N CYS A 67 4.33 16.12 -1.04
CA CYS A 67 5.47 15.38 -0.47
C CYS A 67 5.41 13.86 -0.75
N GLU A 68 4.40 13.41 -1.47
CA GLU A 68 4.20 12.00 -1.84
C GLU A 68 4.22 11.02 -0.66
N GLY A 69 3.92 11.50 0.54
CA GLY A 69 3.93 10.72 1.77
C GLY A 69 5.23 10.72 2.55
N GLU A 70 6.31 11.31 2.03
CA GLU A 70 7.57 11.45 2.77
C GLU A 70 7.44 12.41 3.97
N GLY A 71 6.39 13.24 3.98
CA GLY A 71 6.15 14.25 5.00
C GLY A 71 7.13 15.43 4.96
N SER A 72 8.09 15.35 4.04
CA SER A 72 9.24 16.22 3.91
C SER A 72 9.57 16.44 2.44
N ILE A 73 10.12 17.60 2.07
CA ILE A 73 10.43 17.97 0.69
C ILE A 73 11.87 18.49 0.63
N PRO A 74 12.68 18.07 -0.34
CA PRO A 74 14.03 18.61 -0.54
C PRO A 74 13.98 20.08 -0.99
N ALA A 75 14.78 20.94 -0.34
CA ALA A 75 15.01 22.33 -0.75
C ALA A 75 16.38 22.50 -1.43
N GLU A 76 16.63 23.69 -2.01
CA GLU A 76 17.76 24.03 -2.89
C GLU A 76 19.17 23.75 -2.31
N ASP A 77 19.30 23.58 -0.99
CA ASP A 77 20.56 23.37 -0.25
C ASP A 77 20.60 22.04 0.53
N ASP A 78 19.94 20.97 0.03
CA ASP A 78 19.79 19.68 0.74
C ASP A 78 19.02 19.78 2.08
N ILE A 79 18.43 20.94 2.37
CA ILE A 79 17.64 21.15 3.59
C ILE A 79 16.28 20.49 3.39
N VAL A 80 16.02 19.45 4.18
CA VAL A 80 14.72 18.78 4.22
C VAL A 80 13.76 19.61 5.06
N SER A 81 12.72 20.16 4.42
CA SER A 81 11.67 20.92 5.11
C SER A 81 10.43 20.06 5.31
N ILE A 82 9.70 20.27 6.41
CA ILE A 82 8.40 19.63 6.62
C ILE A 82 7.43 20.14 5.55
N CYS A 83 6.65 19.23 4.95
CA CYS A 83 5.66 19.58 3.94
C CYS A 83 4.65 20.59 4.53
N ASP A 84 4.64 21.82 4.01
CA ASP A 84 3.75 22.89 4.49
C ASP A 84 2.26 22.55 4.29
N ALA A 85 1.94 21.82 3.21
CA ALA A 85 0.56 21.45 2.88
C ALA A 85 -0.05 20.46 3.89
N CYS A 86 0.62 19.33 4.18
CA CYS A 86 0.09 18.31 5.08
C CYS A 86 0.66 18.39 6.51
N GLY A 87 1.67 19.22 6.74
CA GLY A 87 2.44 19.29 7.99
C GLY A 87 3.17 17.99 8.32
N GLY A 88 3.47 17.16 7.32
CA GLY A 88 4.07 15.84 7.50
C GLY A 88 3.13 14.74 8.01
N ARG A 89 1.80 14.97 8.03
CA ARG A 89 0.83 14.05 8.66
C ARG A 89 0.15 13.06 7.72
N ILE A 90 0.13 13.35 6.42
CA ILE A 90 -0.46 12.49 5.39
C ILE A 90 0.69 11.79 4.68
N GLY A 91 0.86 10.47 4.90
CA GLY A 91 2.00 9.75 4.32
C GLY A 91 2.33 8.38 4.90
N THR A 92 1.80 8.00 6.06
CA THR A 92 2.07 6.65 6.59
C THR A 92 1.22 5.65 5.82
N LEU A 93 1.84 4.90 4.89
CA LEU A 93 1.36 3.66 4.28
C LEU A 93 0.79 2.74 5.37
N SER A 94 -0.48 2.96 5.72
CA SER A 94 -1.22 2.11 6.64
C SER A 94 -1.97 1.14 5.76
N SER A 95 -1.22 0.17 5.23
CA SER A 95 -1.66 -1.13 4.73
C SER A 95 -3.19 -1.33 4.70
N PHE A 96 -3.84 -1.06 3.57
CA PHE A 96 -5.25 -1.44 3.37
C PHE A 96 -5.31 -2.93 3.02
N ARG A 97 -5.09 -3.82 4.00
CA ARG A 97 -5.19 -5.27 3.76
C ARG A 97 -6.65 -5.68 3.56
N ARG A 98 -7.10 -5.87 2.32
CA ARG A 98 -8.22 -6.82 2.06
C ARG A 98 -7.65 -8.23 2.00
N GLY A 99 -7.44 -8.82 3.18
CA GLY A 99 -7.23 -10.26 3.31
C GLY A 99 -8.58 -10.95 3.52
N HIS A 100 -8.91 -11.97 2.72
CA HIS A 100 -9.93 -12.93 3.11
C HIS A 100 -9.52 -14.37 2.80
N GLY A 101 -9.02 -15.03 3.86
CA GLY A 101 -8.91 -16.49 4.06
C GLY A 101 -7.63 -17.13 3.50
N ALA A 102 -6.88 -18.01 4.16
CA ALA A 102 -6.85 -18.67 5.48
C ALA A 102 -5.40 -19.25 5.57
N GLU A 103 -4.72 -19.58 6.66
CA GLU A 103 -5.04 -20.21 7.94
C GLU A 103 -3.98 -19.74 8.95
N MET A 104 -4.40 -19.33 10.15
CA MET A 104 -3.48 -19.30 11.28
C MET A 104 -3.18 -20.74 11.67
N ILE A 105 -2.05 -21.24 11.17
CA ILE A 105 -1.49 -22.54 11.54
C ILE A 105 -1.27 -22.54 13.06
N SER A 106 -2.04 -23.40 13.72
CA SER A 106 -1.95 -23.72 15.14
C SER A 106 -0.51 -24.07 15.52
N THR A 107 0.17 -23.17 16.23
CA THR A 107 1.38 -23.57 16.97
C THR A 107 0.99 -23.86 18.40
N GLN A 108 0.37 -25.02 18.60
CA GLN A 108 0.27 -25.63 19.92
C GLN A 108 1.71 -25.92 20.39
N MET A 109 2.19 -25.07 21.31
CA MET A 109 3.49 -25.20 21.96
C MET A 109 3.58 -26.58 22.64
N HIS A 110 4.36 -27.47 22.03
CA HIS A 110 4.92 -28.64 22.70
C HIS A 110 5.93 -28.15 23.73
N LEU A 111 5.53 -28.05 24.99
CA LEU A 111 6.47 -28.10 26.10
C LEU A 111 6.38 -29.49 26.73
N ARG A 112 7.30 -30.36 26.28
CA ARG A 112 7.81 -31.46 27.10
C ARG A 112 8.45 -30.85 28.34
N ALA A 113 7.85 -31.04 29.50
CA ALA A 113 8.59 -31.07 30.76
C ALA A 113 8.65 -32.53 31.20
N ALA A 114 9.77 -33.17 30.91
CA ALA A 114 10.20 -34.39 31.55
C ALA A 114 10.99 -33.99 32.80
N SER A 115 10.52 -34.39 33.97
CA SER A 115 11.27 -34.84 35.16
C SER A 115 10.31 -34.94 36.34
#